data_AF-A0A9E7D8F8-F1
#
_entry.id   AF-A0A9E7D8F8-F1
#
_cell.length_a   1.000
_cell.length_b   1.000
_cell.length_c   1.000
_cell.angle_alpha   90.00
_cell.angle_beta   90.00
_cell.angle_gamma   90.00
#
_symmetry.space_group_name_H-M   'P 1'
#
loop_
_entity.id
_entity.type
_entity.pdbx_description
1 polymer ?
#
loop_
_entity_poly.entity_id
_entity_poly.type
_entity_poly.pdbx_seq_one_letter_code
_entity_poly.pdbx_strand_id
1 'polypeptide(L)'
;MCIDCFDDSDAAGEDLGFAAGEIAWLARRIESDMKGAPLPARSWQIYFGEASGALDWPSLERIGRAMEGARQVAQLAGGPFHAADG
;
A
#
# COMPACT_ATOMS: atom_id res chain seq x y z
N MET A 1 0.93 -31.59 -17.16
CA MET A 1 0.40 -30.33 -17.73
C MET A 1 -0.81 -29.96 -16.92
N CYS A 2 -0.67 -29.05 -15.95
CA CYS A 2 -1.82 -28.44 -15.27
C CYS A 2 -2.19 -27.19 -16.07
N ILE A 3 -3.40 -27.18 -16.63
CA ILE A 3 -3.92 -26.08 -17.46
C ILE A 3 -4.81 -25.12 -16.66
N ASP A 4 -4.91 -25.29 -15.34
CA ASP A 4 -5.87 -24.57 -14.50
C ASP A 4 -5.22 -23.65 -13.44
N CYS A 5 -4.02 -23.11 -13.69
CA CYS A 5 -3.39 -22.12 -12.80
C CYS A 5 -3.45 -20.68 -13.33
N PHE A 6 -4.30 -20.44 -14.32
CA PHE A 6 -4.59 -19.10 -14.84
C PHE A 6 -6.11 -18.90 -14.79
N ASP A 7 -6.67 -18.95 -13.58
CA ASP A 7 -7.90 -18.23 -13.30
C ASP A 7 -7.47 -16.77 -13.09
N ASP A 8 -7.44 -16.09 -14.23
CA ASP A 8 -7.04 -14.71 -14.40
C ASP A 8 -7.93 -13.87 -13.49
N SER A 9 -7.28 -13.15 -12.59
CA SER A 9 -7.92 -12.39 -11.53
C SER A 9 -8.72 -11.22 -12.15
N ASP A 10 -9.97 -11.48 -12.50
CA ASP A 10 -11.01 -10.50 -12.83
C ASP A 10 -11.45 -9.70 -11.57
N ALA A 11 -10.47 -9.15 -10.84
CA ALA A 11 -10.67 -8.16 -9.79
C ALA A 11 -9.69 -6.97 -9.92
N ALA A 12 -9.17 -6.75 -11.13
CA ALA A 12 -8.36 -5.60 -11.46
C ALA A 12 -9.25 -4.50 -12.07
N GLY A 13 -9.82 -3.63 -11.21
CA GLY A 13 -10.27 -2.32 -11.70
C GLY A 13 -11.51 -1.69 -11.08
N GLU A 14 -11.99 -2.13 -9.93
CA GLU A 14 -13.08 -1.40 -9.25
C GLU A 14 -12.53 -0.25 -8.41
N ASP A 15 -12.43 0.90 -9.07
CA ASP A 15 -12.75 2.25 -8.60
C ASP A 15 -12.59 2.53 -7.09
N LEU A 16 -11.33 2.61 -6.64
CA LEU A 16 -11.00 3.20 -5.35
C LEU A 16 -10.69 4.69 -5.60
N GLY A 17 -11.58 5.58 -5.15
CA GLY A 17 -11.53 7.04 -5.29
C GLY A 17 -10.36 7.77 -4.60
N PHE A 18 -9.20 7.13 -4.48
CA PHE A 18 -7.89 7.72 -4.33
C PHE A 18 -6.94 6.92 -5.23
N ALA A 19 -6.25 7.57 -6.16
CA ALA A 19 -5.32 6.88 -7.04
C ALA A 19 -4.22 6.18 -6.22
N ALA A 20 -3.77 4.99 -6.62
CA ALA A 20 -2.75 4.24 -5.89
C ALA A 20 -1.49 5.06 -5.56
N GLY A 21 -1.15 6.04 -6.41
CA GLY A 21 -0.07 7.01 -6.18
C GLY A 21 -0.31 7.96 -5.00
N GLU A 22 -1.56 8.35 -4.73
CA GLU A 22 -1.93 9.23 -3.61
C GLU A 22 -1.80 8.50 -2.27
N ILE A 23 -2.23 7.23 -2.21
CA ILE A 23 -2.03 6.38 -1.02
C ILE A 23 -0.54 6.18 -0.76
N ALA A 24 0.27 5.92 -1.79
CA ALA A 24 1.72 5.78 -1.65
C ALA A 24 2.41 7.09 -1.22
N TRP A 25 1.92 8.25 -1.68
CA TRP A 25 2.41 9.56 -1.21
C TRP A 25 2.04 9.78 0.27
N LEU A 26 0.79 9.51 0.63
CA LEU A 26 0.29 9.71 2.00
C LEU A 26 0.97 8.78 3.00
N ALA A 27 1.21 7.52 2.63
CA ALA A 27 1.93 6.56 3.46
C ALA A 27 3.36 7.04 3.74
N ARG A 28 4.07 7.54 2.72
CA ARG A 28 5.41 8.14 2.90
C ARG A 28 5.36 9.36 3.82
N ARG A 29 4.32 10.17 3.73
CA ARG A 29 4.13 11.33 4.61
C ARG A 29 3.88 10.93 6.06
N ILE A 30 3.01 9.94 6.28
CA ILE A 30 2.75 9.39 7.62
C ILE A 30 4.03 8.79 8.20
N GLU A 31 4.76 8.01 7.41
CA GLU A 31 6.02 7.38 7.86
C GLU A 31 7.08 8.41 8.25
N SER A 32 7.18 9.52 7.53
CA SER A 32 8.12 10.60 7.87
C SER A 32 7.79 11.28 9.21
N ASP A 33 6.53 11.25 9.61
CA ASP A 33 6.05 11.86 10.86
C ASP A 33 6.06 10.85 12.03
N MET A 34 6.22 9.55 11.76
CA MET A 34 6.36 8.52 12.79
C MET A 34 7.70 8.66 13.54
N LYS A 35 7.67 8.48 14.87
CA LYS A 35 8.88 8.52 15.72
C LYS A 35 9.99 7.60 15.17
N GLY A 36 11.23 8.12 15.19
CA GLY A 36 12.43 7.44 14.71
C GLY A 36 13.00 8.08 13.46
N ALA A 37 14.07 7.49 12.92
CA ALA A 37 14.57 7.92 11.62
C ALA A 37 13.63 7.43 10.51
N PRO A 38 13.33 8.27 9.51
CA PRO A 38 12.54 7.85 8.36
C PRO A 38 13.30 6.80 7.56
N LEU A 39 12.55 5.94 6.88
CA LEU A 39 13.13 4.95 5.99
C LEU A 39 13.79 5.61 4.77
N PRO A 40 14.90 5.05 4.28
CA PRO A 40 15.51 5.56 3.06
C PRO A 40 14.57 5.36 1.87
N ALA A 41 14.61 6.27 0.90
CA ALA A 41 13.76 6.22 -0.30
C ALA A 41 13.87 4.87 -1.04
N ARG A 42 15.05 4.24 -1.01
CA ARG A 42 15.27 2.92 -1.61
C ARG A 42 14.42 1.82 -0.98
N SER A 43 14.10 1.90 0.31
CA SER A 43 13.23 0.90 0.96
C SER A 43 11.81 0.94 0.38
N TRP A 44 11.30 2.13 0.10
CA TRP A 44 10.00 2.32 -0.57
C TRP A 44 10.04 1.82 -2.01
N GLN A 45 11.12 2.10 -2.75
CA GLN A 45 11.31 1.57 -4.10
C GLN A 45 11.32 0.03 -4.12
N ILE A 46 11.96 -0.61 -3.14
CA ILE A 46 11.93 -2.08 -3.01
C ILE A 46 10.51 -2.57 -2.69
N TYR A 47 9.81 -1.93 -1.77
CA TYR A 47 8.44 -2.30 -1.39
C TYR A 47 7.45 -2.22 -2.57
N PHE A 48 7.56 -1.18 -3.41
CA PHE A 48 6.72 -1.01 -4.60
C PHE A 48 7.23 -1.78 -5.83
N GLY A 49 8.31 -2.54 -5.71
CA GLY A 49 8.88 -3.33 -6.82
C GLY A 49 9.63 -2.49 -7.87
N GLU A 50 9.90 -1.21 -7.60
CA GLU A 50 10.66 -0.30 -8.47
C GLU A 50 12.17 -0.56 -8.40
N ALA A 51 12.64 -1.21 -7.35
CA ALA A 51 14.04 -1.61 -7.18
C ALA A 51 14.14 -3.03 -6.60
N SER A 52 15.21 -3.75 -6.97
CA SER A 52 15.51 -5.05 -6.36
C SER A 52 16.25 -4.88 -5.03
N GLY A 53 15.95 -5.77 -4.08
CA GLY A 53 16.62 -5.82 -2.78
C GLY A 53 15.79 -6.55 -1.73
N ALA A 54 16.33 -6.67 -0.53
CA ALA A 54 15.63 -7.20 0.63
C ALA A 54 15.29 -6.06 1.59
N LEU A 55 14.14 -6.17 2.24
CA LEU A 55 13.74 -5.35 3.37
C LEU A 55 13.86 -6.18 4.64
N ASP A 56 14.44 -5.61 5.68
CA ASP A 56 14.41 -6.21 7.00
C ASP A 56 13.00 -6.11 7.60
N TRP A 57 12.70 -7.02 8.53
CA TRP A 57 11.37 -7.14 9.12
C TRP A 57 10.87 -5.83 9.77
N PRO A 58 11.67 -5.08 10.54
CA PRO A 58 11.25 -3.79 11.09
C PRO A 58 10.84 -2.76 10.02
N SER A 59 11.57 -2.69 8.89
CA SER A 59 11.20 -1.79 7.79
C SER A 59 9.88 -2.19 7.15
N LEU A 60 9.63 -3.49 6.96
CA LEU A 60 8.35 -4.00 6.44
C LEU A 60 7.19 -3.66 7.37
N GLU A 61 7.33 -3.90 8.67
CA GLU A 61 6.28 -3.53 9.64
C GLU A 61 6.00 -2.03 9.65
N ARG A 62 7.06 -1.22 9.58
CA ARG A 62 6.92 0.24 9.56
C ARG A 62 6.19 0.72 8.31
N ILE A 63 6.56 0.21 7.13
CA ILE A 63 5.87 0.50 5.87
C ILE A 63 4.41 0.04 5.95
N GLY A 64 4.15 -1.17 6.46
CA GLY A 64 2.80 -1.70 6.62
C GLY A 64 1.91 -0.81 7.48
N ARG A 65 2.41 -0.33 8.62
CA ARG A 65 1.67 0.60 9.50
C ARG A 65 1.38 1.94 8.82
N ALA A 66 2.34 2.47 8.06
CA ALA A 66 2.16 3.71 7.34
C ALA A 66 1.13 3.58 6.20
N MET A 67 1.15 2.47 5.47
CA MET A 67 0.16 2.14 4.43
C MET A 67 -1.24 1.97 5.02
N GLU A 68 -1.36 1.29 6.16
CA GLU A 68 -2.63 1.14 6.88
C GLU A 68 -3.18 2.50 7.32
N GLY A 69 -2.34 3.34 7.93
CA GLY A 69 -2.72 4.71 8.28
C GLY A 69 -3.16 5.54 7.07
N ALA A 70 -2.47 5.40 5.93
CA ALA A 70 -2.83 6.11 4.70
C ALA A 70 -4.21 5.69 4.18
N ARG A 71 -4.54 4.39 4.23
CA ARG A 71 -5.87 3.88 3.86
C ARG A 71 -6.95 4.43 4.79
N GLN A 72 -6.72 4.44 6.10
CA GLN A 72 -7.67 4.99 7.07
C GLN A 72 -7.90 6.50 6.88
N VAL A 73 -6.84 7.26 6.61
CA VAL A 73 -6.97 8.70 6.32
C VAL A 73 -7.74 8.92 5.02
N ALA A 74 -7.48 8.15 3.97
CA ALA A 74 -8.22 8.23 2.72
C ALA A 74 -9.71 7.87 2.90
N GLN A 75 -10.02 6.88 3.73
CA GLN A 75 -11.40 6.53 4.10
C GLN A 75 -12.10 7.69 4.83
N LEU A 76 -11.44 8.31 5.81
CA LEU A 76 -11.99 9.45 6.56
C LEU A 76 -12.16 10.71 5.69
N ALA A 77 -11.31 10.88 4.68
CA ALA A 77 -11.38 12.00 3.73
C ALA A 77 -12.51 11.86 2.69
N GLY A 78 -13.28 10.76 2.70
CA GLY A 78 -14.42 10.54 1.81
C GLY A 78 -14.17 9.63 0.61
N GLY A 79 -13.15 8.76 0.64
CA GLY A 79 -12.98 7.69 -0.37
C GLY A 79 -14.15 6.70 -0.37
N PRO A 80 -14.52 6.10 -1.53
CA PRO A 80 -15.74 5.31 -1.68
C PRO A 80 -15.77 4.09 -0.75
N PHE A 81 -16.94 3.93 -0.13
CA PHE A 81 -17.31 2.85 0.77
C PHE A 81 -17.93 1.72 -0.04
N HIS A 82 -17.25 0.57 -0.13
CA HIS A 82 -17.98 -0.69 -0.27
C HIS A 82 -18.22 -1.23 1.14
N ALA A 83 -19.37 -0.87 1.73
CA ALA A 83 -20.01 -1.82 2.62
C ALA A 83 -20.15 -3.11 1.83
N ALA A 84 -19.57 -4.18 2.33
CA ALA A 84 -20.13 -5.49 2.06
C ALA A 84 -21.54 -5.48 2.68
N ASP A 85 -22.55 -5.35 1.83
CA ASP A 85 -23.94 -5.61 2.19
C ASP A 85 -24.09 -7.07 2.64
N GLY A 86 -24.76 -7.29 3.77
CA GLY A 86 -25.53 -8.51 4.08
C GLY A 86 -24.80 -9.65 4.77
#